data_AF-A0A8T2QSG9-F1
#
_entry.id   AF-A0A8T2QSG9-F1
#
_cell.length_a   1.000
_cell.length_b   1.000
_cell.length_c   1.000
_cell.angle_alpha   90.00
_cell.angle_beta   90.00
_cell.angle_gamma   90.00
#
_symmetry.space_group_name_H-M   'P 1'
#
loop_
_entity.id
_entity.type
_entity.pdbx_description
1 polymer ?
#
loop_
_entity_poly.entity_id
_entity_poly.type
_entity_poly.pdbx_seq_one_letter_code
_entity_poly.pdbx_strand_id
1 'polypeptide(L)'
;MKVVAVPSLRRKASKNQYDSADLVLSSLLDFKPEVWGLPAFQDWICNTLPIEPWYVGGPVIKGFGRGSKILGIPTANLPTTAFSSVLSDCVCGIYLGWAALSDRGEVYKMVMSVGWNPYFDNTEKTVEPWLLHEFPEDFYGEELRLVVVGYIRPEANFPSLEALIERIHEDGRIASSALDINPYAKYQNHPYLLTPLCQKDEI
;
A
#
# COMPACT_ATOMS: atom_id res chain seq x y z
N MET A 1 -19.23 8.22 27.88
CA MET A 1 -19.41 7.72 26.48
C MET A 1 -18.16 8.11 25.72
N LYS A 2 -17.56 7.19 24.96
CA LYS A 2 -16.41 7.47 24.08
C LYS A 2 -16.93 7.55 22.64
N VAL A 3 -16.54 8.59 21.90
CA VAL A 3 -17.03 8.86 20.54
C VAL A 3 -15.86 8.80 19.57
N VAL A 4 -15.99 7.94 18.56
CA VAL A 4 -15.05 7.83 17.45
C VAL A 4 -15.74 8.38 16.21
N ALA A 5 -15.12 9.36 15.56
CA ALA A 5 -15.58 9.86 14.27
C ALA A 5 -14.76 9.22 13.15
N VAL A 6 -15.44 8.76 12.10
CA VAL A 6 -14.80 8.29 10.86
C VAL A 6 -15.37 9.12 9.71
N PRO A 7 -14.68 10.19 9.28
CA PRO A 7 -15.18 11.07 8.23
C PRO A 7 -15.27 10.33 6.89
N SER A 8 -16.41 10.45 6.21
CA SER A 8 -16.59 9.86 4.87
C SER A 8 -15.83 10.59 3.77
N LEU A 9 -15.48 11.86 3.97
CA LEU A 9 -14.78 12.70 2.98
C LEU A 9 -13.67 13.52 3.65
N ARG A 10 -12.43 13.03 3.61
CA ARG A 10 -11.27 13.73 4.22
C ARG A 10 -11.05 15.14 3.66
N ARG A 11 -11.40 15.39 2.40
CA ARG A 11 -11.13 16.67 1.69
C ARG A 11 -11.88 17.89 2.27
N LYS A 12 -12.86 17.69 3.15
CA LYS A 12 -13.71 18.75 3.70
C LYS A 12 -13.85 18.75 5.23
N ALA A 13 -13.15 17.86 5.93
CA ALA A 13 -13.11 17.90 7.38
C ALA A 13 -12.30 19.15 7.79
N SER A 14 -12.99 20.29 7.95
CA SER A 14 -12.42 21.42 8.66
C SER A 14 -12.05 20.95 10.06
N LYS A 15 -10.93 21.45 10.61
CA LYS A 15 -10.42 21.06 11.93
C LYS A 15 -11.51 21.02 13.02
N ASN A 16 -12.57 21.81 12.86
CA ASN A 16 -13.64 21.99 13.85
C ASN A 16 -14.85 21.04 13.69
N GLN A 17 -14.91 20.22 12.64
CA GLN A 17 -16.12 19.43 12.35
C GLN A 17 -16.31 18.23 13.30
N TYR A 18 -15.25 17.79 13.99
CA TYR A 18 -15.25 16.60 14.84
C TYR A 18 -14.68 16.86 16.23
N ASP A 19 -14.71 18.12 16.71
CA ASP A 19 -14.15 18.52 18.01
C ASP A 19 -14.77 17.80 19.22
N SER A 20 -15.96 17.24 19.04
CA SER A 20 -16.65 16.45 20.08
C SER A 20 -16.23 14.97 20.12
N ALA A 21 -15.43 14.49 19.16
CA ALA A 21 -14.94 13.12 19.13
C ALA A 21 -13.68 12.95 19.99
N ASP A 22 -13.59 11.85 20.73
CA ASP A 22 -12.38 11.49 21.47
C ASP A 22 -11.26 11.05 20.50
N LEU A 23 -11.63 10.48 19.36
CA LEU A 23 -10.71 10.04 18.31
C LEU A 23 -11.34 10.24 16.93
N VAL A 24 -10.57 10.79 16.00
CA VAL A 24 -10.95 10.86 14.59
C VAL A 24 -10.10 9.86 13.84
N LEU A 25 -10.72 8.82 13.29
CA LEU A 25 -10.06 7.84 12.46
C LEU A 25 -10.16 8.21 11.01
N SER A 26 -9.12 7.82 10.29
CA SER A 26 -8.98 8.15 8.88
C SER A 26 -9.67 7.10 7.99
N SER A 27 -9.99 5.93 8.56
CA SER A 27 -10.78 4.85 8.01
C SER A 27 -11.25 3.89 9.12
N LEU A 28 -12.30 3.10 8.84
CA LEU A 28 -12.68 1.98 9.70
C LEU A 28 -11.61 0.88 9.75
N LEU A 29 -10.72 0.78 8.76
CA LEU A 29 -9.57 -0.14 8.80
C LEU A 29 -8.63 0.15 9.99
N ASP A 30 -8.67 1.37 10.52
CA ASP A 30 -7.83 1.80 11.63
C ASP A 30 -8.50 1.57 13.00
N PHE A 31 -9.75 1.12 13.01
CA PHE A 31 -10.53 0.99 14.24
C PHE A 31 -10.08 -0.23 15.04
N LYS A 32 -9.53 0.05 16.23
CA LYS A 32 -9.04 -0.95 17.18
C LYS A 32 -9.85 -0.94 18.48
N PRO A 33 -10.95 -1.72 18.55
CA PRO A 33 -11.89 -1.69 19.68
C PRO A 33 -11.21 -1.97 21.04
N GLU A 34 -10.13 -2.74 21.05
CA GLU A 34 -9.35 -3.10 22.24
C GLU A 34 -8.76 -1.91 22.98
N VAL A 35 -8.50 -0.78 22.31
CA VAL A 35 -8.04 0.47 22.94
C VAL A 35 -9.06 1.02 23.96
N TRP A 36 -10.32 0.62 23.82
CA TRP A 36 -11.41 0.99 24.73
C TRP A 36 -11.91 -0.19 25.58
N GLY A 37 -11.14 -1.27 25.67
CA GLY A 37 -11.50 -2.46 26.46
C GLY A 37 -12.61 -3.32 25.85
N LEU A 38 -12.92 -3.11 24.57
CA LEU A 38 -13.81 -3.99 23.81
C LEU A 38 -13.02 -5.17 23.22
N PRO A 39 -13.66 -6.31 22.89
CA PRO A 39 -12.98 -7.42 22.22
C PRO A 39 -12.35 -6.98 20.89
N ALA A 40 -11.12 -7.40 20.63
CA ALA A 40 -10.46 -7.21 19.35
C ALA A 40 -11.23 -7.94 18.23
N PHE A 41 -11.16 -7.41 17.01
CA PHE A 41 -11.63 -8.16 15.85
C PHE A 41 -10.74 -9.38 15.61
N GLN A 42 -11.34 -10.47 15.13
CA GLN A 42 -10.66 -11.75 14.88
C GLN A 42 -10.24 -11.93 13.42
N ASP A 43 -10.42 -10.89 12.60
CA ASP A 43 -10.09 -10.85 11.17
C ASP A 43 -8.63 -10.47 10.90
N TRP A 44 -7.92 -9.90 11.88
CA TRP A 44 -6.49 -9.63 11.77
C TRP A 44 -5.67 -10.94 11.85
N ILE A 45 -4.78 -11.14 10.88
CA ILE A 45 -3.89 -12.29 10.79
C ILE A 45 -2.46 -11.76 10.70
N CYS A 46 -1.55 -12.19 11.58
CA CYS A 46 -0.14 -11.80 11.52
C CYS A 46 0.10 -10.28 11.39
N ASN A 47 -0.65 -9.46 12.15
CA ASN A 47 -0.60 -7.99 12.12
C ASN A 47 -1.05 -7.36 10.79
N THR A 48 -1.82 -8.08 9.99
CA THR A 48 -2.43 -7.56 8.76
C THR A 48 -3.92 -7.87 8.73
N LEU A 49 -4.68 -7.07 8.00
CA LEU A 49 -6.11 -7.25 7.79
C LEU A 49 -6.33 -7.70 6.34
N PRO A 50 -6.89 -8.91 6.09
CA PRO A 50 -7.29 -9.30 4.75
C PRO A 50 -8.32 -8.33 4.19
N ILE A 51 -8.18 -7.99 2.91
CA ILE A 51 -9.12 -7.13 2.20
C ILE A 51 -9.61 -7.81 0.92
N GLU A 52 -10.68 -7.29 0.33
CA GLU A 52 -11.04 -7.67 -1.05
C GLU A 52 -9.87 -7.30 -1.97
N PRO A 53 -9.33 -8.26 -2.75
CA PRO A 53 -8.18 -7.99 -3.59
C PRO A 53 -8.48 -6.96 -4.66
N TRP A 54 -7.51 -6.10 -4.93
CA TRP A 54 -7.57 -5.16 -6.04
C TRP A 54 -6.27 -5.17 -6.83
N TYR A 55 -6.41 -4.80 -8.10
CA TYR A 55 -5.40 -5.01 -9.13
C TYR A 55 -5.02 -3.69 -9.74
N VAL A 56 -3.72 -3.39 -9.76
CA VAL A 56 -3.17 -2.20 -10.40
C VAL A 56 -1.87 -2.54 -11.10
N GLY A 57 -1.54 -1.79 -12.13
CA GLY A 57 -0.31 -2.00 -12.87
C GLY A 57 -0.03 -0.87 -13.84
N GLY A 58 1.17 -0.90 -14.38
CA GLY A 58 1.65 0.06 -15.37
C GLY A 58 3.18 0.09 -15.42
N PRO A 59 3.74 0.96 -16.29
CA PRO A 59 5.18 1.10 -16.38
C PRO A 59 5.73 1.75 -15.11
N VAL A 60 6.84 1.25 -14.61
CA VAL A 60 7.52 1.84 -13.46
C VAL A 60 8.09 3.20 -13.83
N ILE A 61 7.65 4.24 -13.14
CA ILE A 61 8.09 5.62 -13.37
C ILE A 61 9.06 6.09 -12.28
N LYS A 62 9.86 7.11 -12.60
CA LYS A 62 10.71 7.78 -11.61
C LYS A 62 9.83 8.57 -10.64
N GLY A 63 10.01 8.35 -9.34
CA GLY A 63 9.43 9.18 -8.30
C GLY A 63 10.21 10.48 -8.09
N PHE A 64 9.94 11.15 -6.96
CA PHE A 64 10.52 12.46 -6.62
C PHE A 64 11.94 12.41 -6.04
N GLY A 65 12.66 11.28 -6.19
CA GLY A 65 14.07 11.19 -5.79
C GLY A 65 14.33 11.32 -4.29
N ARG A 66 13.39 10.91 -3.42
CA ARG A 66 13.50 11.03 -1.94
C ARG A 66 14.54 10.11 -1.28
N GLY A 67 15.46 9.53 -2.05
CA GLY A 67 16.57 8.74 -1.50
C GLY A 67 16.18 7.37 -0.93
N SER A 68 14.98 6.85 -1.19
CA SER A 68 14.52 5.56 -0.65
C SER A 68 15.48 4.40 -0.97
N LYS A 69 16.11 4.42 -2.16
CA LYS A 69 17.18 3.51 -2.55
C LYS A 69 18.44 3.60 -1.66
N ILE A 70 18.83 4.80 -1.23
CA ILE A 70 19.96 5.02 -0.30
C ILE A 70 19.63 4.44 1.08
N LEU A 71 18.35 4.43 1.44
CA LEU A 71 17.85 3.88 2.70
C LEU A 71 17.60 2.36 2.65
N GLY A 72 17.95 1.69 1.54
CA GLY A 72 17.74 0.24 1.38
C GLY A 72 16.30 -0.17 1.09
N ILE A 73 15.43 0.78 0.71
CA ILE A 73 13.98 0.57 0.49
C ILE A 73 13.61 1.13 -0.90
N PRO A 74 14.08 0.52 -2.00
CA PRO A 74 13.76 1.02 -3.34
C PRO A 74 12.27 0.89 -3.65
N THR A 75 11.58 2.02 -3.84
CA THR A 75 10.16 2.06 -4.19
C THR A 75 9.96 2.33 -5.68
N ALA A 76 9.20 1.47 -6.36
CA ALA A 76 8.75 1.67 -7.73
C ALA A 76 7.49 2.53 -7.73
N ASN A 77 7.45 3.62 -8.48
CA ASN A 77 6.26 4.46 -8.56
C ASN A 77 5.42 4.02 -9.77
N LEU A 78 4.09 4.06 -9.63
CA LEU A 78 3.16 3.74 -10.73
C LEU A 78 2.33 4.98 -11.14
N PRO A 79 2.06 5.18 -12.44
CA PRO A 79 1.16 6.22 -12.91
C PRO A 79 -0.27 5.88 -12.51
N THR A 80 -0.94 6.79 -11.80
CA THR A 80 -2.27 6.52 -11.22
C THR A 80 -3.44 6.77 -12.16
N THR A 81 -3.18 7.34 -13.35
CA THR A 81 -4.21 7.68 -14.34
C THR A 81 -5.05 6.48 -14.76
N ALA A 82 -4.42 5.31 -14.92
CA ALA A 82 -5.08 4.07 -15.36
C ALA A 82 -5.99 3.44 -14.29
N PHE A 83 -5.84 3.79 -13.01
CA PHE A 83 -6.57 3.19 -11.89
C PHE A 83 -7.04 4.24 -10.85
N SER A 84 -7.28 5.46 -11.32
CA SER A 84 -7.69 6.61 -10.50
C SER A 84 -9.02 6.39 -9.77
N SER A 85 -9.98 5.71 -10.40
CA SER A 85 -11.27 5.34 -9.79
C SER A 85 -11.11 4.31 -8.67
N VAL A 86 -10.19 3.35 -8.82
CA VAL A 86 -9.88 2.37 -7.76
C VAL A 86 -9.21 3.09 -6.58
N LEU A 87 -8.32 4.05 -6.88
CA LEU A 87 -7.61 4.78 -5.83
C LEU A 87 -8.48 5.81 -5.11
N SER A 88 -9.47 6.43 -5.75
CA SER A 88 -10.27 7.48 -5.09
C SER A 88 -10.89 6.98 -3.78
N ASP A 89 -11.33 5.73 -3.78
CA ASP A 89 -12.02 5.08 -2.66
C ASP A 89 -11.07 4.30 -1.75
N CYS A 90 -9.84 4.01 -2.21
CA CYS A 90 -8.83 3.29 -1.44
C CYS A 90 -8.38 4.11 -0.22
N VAL A 91 -8.22 3.47 0.94
CA VAL A 91 -7.76 4.16 2.15
C VAL A 91 -6.27 4.46 2.02
N CYS A 92 -5.81 5.64 2.44
CA CYS A 92 -4.36 5.88 2.50
C CYS A 92 -3.75 5.10 3.65
N GLY A 93 -2.61 4.45 3.40
CA GLY A 93 -1.93 3.59 4.36
C GLY A 93 -0.96 2.64 3.68
N ILE A 94 -0.55 1.64 4.44
CA ILE A 94 0.43 0.63 4.01
C ILE A 94 -0.30 -0.69 3.78
N TYR A 95 -0.02 -1.27 2.62
CA TYR A 95 -0.64 -2.48 2.10
C TYR A 95 0.42 -3.55 1.83
N LEU A 96 -0.03 -4.79 1.66
CA LEU A 96 0.79 -5.92 1.24
C LEU A 96 0.17 -6.64 0.04
N GLY A 97 1.02 -7.33 -0.70
CA GLY A 97 0.57 -8.21 -1.76
C GLY A 97 1.68 -8.78 -2.60
N TRP A 98 1.32 -9.09 -3.84
CA TRP A 98 2.18 -9.74 -4.81
C TRP A 98 2.43 -8.82 -5.99
N ALA A 99 3.63 -8.89 -6.54
CA ALA A 99 4.10 -8.08 -7.64
C ALA A 99 4.75 -8.95 -8.72
N ALA A 100 4.53 -8.63 -9.99
CA ALA A 100 5.21 -9.28 -11.10
C ALA A 100 5.76 -8.23 -12.08
N LEU A 101 7.01 -8.43 -12.50
CA LEU A 101 7.63 -7.67 -13.57
C LEU A 101 7.53 -8.49 -14.86
N SER A 102 6.91 -7.92 -15.89
CA SER A 102 6.54 -8.66 -17.10
C SER A 102 7.74 -9.26 -17.83
N ASP A 103 8.90 -8.60 -17.77
CA ASP A 103 10.11 -9.02 -18.48
C ASP A 103 10.95 -10.05 -17.70
N ARG A 104 10.62 -10.28 -16.42
CA ARG A 104 11.42 -11.13 -15.52
C ARG A 104 10.75 -12.47 -15.19
N GLY A 105 9.45 -12.60 -15.42
CA GLY A 105 8.71 -13.87 -15.27
C GLY A 105 8.58 -14.38 -13.83
N GLU A 106 9.00 -13.60 -12.83
CA GLU A 106 8.95 -13.94 -11.42
C GLU A 106 7.91 -13.11 -10.66
N VAL A 107 7.36 -13.72 -9.60
CA VAL A 107 6.42 -13.08 -8.69
C VAL A 107 7.10 -12.82 -7.34
N TYR A 108 7.04 -11.57 -6.90
CA TYR A 108 7.67 -11.07 -5.69
C TYR A 108 6.62 -10.70 -4.65
N LYS A 109 6.98 -10.87 -3.37
CA LYS A 109 6.25 -10.23 -2.28
C LYS A 109 6.48 -8.72 -2.31
N MET A 110 5.48 -7.94 -1.92
CA MET A 110 5.62 -6.49 -1.84
C MET A 110 4.94 -5.89 -0.61
N VAL A 111 5.45 -4.74 -0.20
CA VAL A 111 4.76 -3.75 0.63
C VAL A 111 4.47 -2.54 -0.24
N MET A 112 3.34 -1.87 -0.04
CA MET A 112 2.95 -0.74 -0.87
C MET A 112 2.41 0.40 -0.02
N SER A 113 2.96 1.60 -0.24
CA SER A 113 2.39 2.82 0.31
C SER A 113 1.33 3.39 -0.64
N VAL A 114 0.17 3.75 -0.10
CA VAL A 114 -0.85 4.57 -0.76
C VAL A 114 -1.00 5.86 0.02
N GLY A 115 -0.63 6.99 -0.58
CA GLY A 115 -0.63 8.30 0.07
C GLY A 115 -1.17 9.40 -0.84
N TRP A 116 -1.25 10.63 -0.34
CA TRP A 116 -1.62 11.80 -1.16
C TRP A 116 -0.38 12.46 -1.77
N ASN A 117 -0.52 12.96 -3.00
CA ASN A 117 0.54 13.72 -3.65
C ASN A 117 0.52 15.20 -3.24
N PRO A 118 1.49 15.68 -2.45
CA PRO A 118 1.51 17.07 -1.97
C PRO A 118 1.73 18.09 -3.09
N TYR A 119 2.24 17.68 -4.26
CA TYR A 119 2.54 18.58 -5.38
C TYR A 119 1.35 18.84 -6.30
N PHE A 120 0.29 18.04 -6.20
CA PHE A 120 -0.93 18.17 -7.00
C PHE A 120 -2.11 18.56 -6.11
N ASP A 121 -1.89 19.54 -5.22
CA ASP A 121 -2.88 20.03 -4.23
C ASP A 121 -3.53 18.90 -3.40
N ASN A 122 -2.84 17.76 -3.21
CA ASN A 122 -3.39 16.54 -2.62
C ASN A 122 -4.72 16.09 -3.28
N THR A 123 -4.85 16.27 -4.59
CA THR A 123 -6.03 15.83 -5.36
C THR A 123 -5.89 14.41 -5.88
N GLU A 124 -4.65 13.93 -6.03
CA GLU A 124 -4.33 12.60 -6.52
C GLU A 124 -3.57 11.79 -5.47
N LYS A 125 -3.85 10.49 -5.40
CA LYS A 125 -3.07 9.56 -4.58
C LYS A 125 -1.85 9.08 -5.35
N THR A 126 -0.82 8.68 -4.63
CA THR A 126 0.36 7.98 -5.14
C THR A 126 0.32 6.51 -4.72
N VAL A 127 0.98 5.67 -5.53
CA VAL A 127 1.19 4.25 -5.25
C VAL A 127 2.68 3.96 -5.38
N GLU A 128 3.27 3.48 -4.28
CA GLU A 128 4.71 3.28 -4.15
C GLU A 128 4.99 1.87 -3.58
N PRO A 129 4.92 0.81 -4.39
CA PRO A 129 5.37 -0.53 -4.02
C PRO A 129 6.89 -0.60 -3.79
N TRP A 130 7.27 -1.29 -2.73
CA TRP A 130 8.60 -1.85 -2.51
C TRP A 130 8.51 -3.37 -2.66
N LEU A 131 9.14 -3.89 -3.71
CA LEU A 131 9.29 -5.33 -3.91
C LEU A 131 10.35 -5.85 -2.93
N LEU A 132 10.02 -6.88 -2.16
CA LEU A 132 10.87 -7.45 -1.12
C LEU A 132 11.92 -8.39 -1.75
N HIS A 133 12.72 -7.83 -2.66
CA HIS A 133 13.74 -8.50 -3.43
C HIS A 133 14.87 -7.54 -3.78
N GLU A 134 16.10 -8.04 -3.84
CA GLU A 134 17.28 -7.28 -4.24
C GLU A 134 17.50 -7.41 -5.74
N PHE A 135 17.23 -6.34 -6.48
CA PHE A 135 17.47 -6.30 -7.93
C PHE A 135 18.89 -5.80 -8.23
N PRO A 136 19.61 -6.42 -9.20
CA PRO A 136 20.94 -5.98 -9.60
C PRO A 136 20.92 -4.66 -10.38
N GLU A 137 19.76 -4.30 -10.96
CA GLU A 137 19.56 -3.13 -11.81
C GLU A 137 18.18 -2.52 -11.59
N ASP A 138 18.02 -1.25 -11.99
CA ASP A 138 16.72 -0.59 -11.96
C ASP A 138 15.84 -1.09 -13.12
N PHE A 139 14.54 -1.21 -12.86
CA PHE A 139 13.54 -1.69 -13.82
C PHE A 139 12.56 -0.57 -14.25
N TYR A 140 13.07 0.65 -14.44
CA TYR A 140 12.24 1.76 -14.92
C TYR A 140 11.71 1.48 -16.33
N GLY A 141 10.42 1.76 -16.55
CA GLY A 141 9.74 1.50 -17.81
C GLY A 141 9.27 0.06 -18.00
N GLU A 142 9.76 -0.89 -17.20
CA GLU A 142 9.20 -2.25 -17.17
C GLU A 142 7.76 -2.20 -16.64
N GLU A 143 6.90 -3.06 -17.20
CA GLU A 143 5.53 -3.18 -16.71
C GLU A 143 5.51 -3.96 -15.40
N LEU A 144 5.04 -3.29 -14.34
CA LEU A 144 4.81 -3.85 -13.02
C LEU A 144 3.32 -4.07 -12.80
N ARG A 145 2.95 -5.26 -12.34
CA ARG A 145 1.57 -5.62 -11.95
C ARG A 145 1.50 -6.00 -10.49
N LEU A 146 0.48 -5.51 -9.80
CA LEU A 146 0.26 -5.70 -8.38
C LEU A 146 -1.09 -6.37 -8.11
N VAL A 147 -1.09 -7.37 -7.24
CA VAL A 147 -2.27 -7.93 -6.58
C VAL A 147 -2.19 -7.55 -5.12
N VAL A 148 -3.00 -6.60 -4.70
CA VAL A 148 -3.04 -6.09 -3.33
C VAL A 148 -4.07 -6.90 -2.54
N VAL A 149 -3.69 -7.47 -1.41
CA VAL A 149 -4.51 -8.49 -0.71
C VAL A 149 -4.71 -8.23 0.77
N GLY A 150 -3.97 -7.28 1.35
CA GLY A 150 -4.09 -6.96 2.76
C GLY A 150 -3.66 -5.55 3.10
N TYR A 151 -4.11 -5.10 4.26
CA TYR A 151 -3.77 -3.82 4.88
C TYR A 151 -2.88 -4.06 6.11
N ILE A 152 -1.88 -3.22 6.32
CA ILE A 152 -0.97 -3.29 7.48
C ILE A 152 -1.34 -2.23 8.51
N ARG A 153 -1.35 -0.96 8.09
CA ARG A 153 -1.50 0.18 9.01
C ARG A 153 -1.81 1.49 8.27
N PRO A 154 -2.30 2.52 8.99
CA PRO A 154 -2.42 3.86 8.42
C PRO A 154 -1.05 4.52 8.21
N GLU A 155 -1.07 5.61 7.45
CA GLU A 155 0.02 6.58 7.41
C GLU A 155 0.29 7.13 8.83
N ALA A 156 1.55 7.38 9.15
CA ALA A 156 1.95 7.88 10.45
C ALA A 156 3.07 8.92 10.30
N ASN A 157 3.09 9.88 11.21
CA ASN A 157 4.22 10.80 11.35
C ASN A 157 5.29 10.16 12.23
N PHE A 158 6.56 10.31 11.86
CA PHE A 158 7.68 9.75 12.60
C PHE A 158 8.54 10.87 13.22
N PRO A 159 9.05 10.66 14.44
CA PRO A 159 9.85 11.67 15.13
C PRO A 159 11.26 11.83 14.52
N SER A 160 11.74 10.85 13.75
CA SER A 160 13.03 10.89 13.05
C SER A 160 13.01 10.04 11.78
N LEU A 161 14.06 10.18 10.96
CA LEU A 161 14.26 9.36 9.76
C LEU A 161 14.52 7.89 10.12
N GLU A 162 15.26 7.64 11.19
CA GLU A 162 15.57 6.30 11.69
C GLU A 162 14.30 5.57 12.09
N ALA A 163 13.42 6.23 12.85
CA ALA A 163 12.13 5.68 13.26
C ALA A 163 11.23 5.35 12.04
N LEU A 164 11.30 6.17 10.98
CA LEU A 164 10.61 5.88 9.72
C LEU A 164 11.19 4.63 9.05
N ILE A 165 12.52 4.54 8.91
CA ILE A 165 13.21 3.40 8.27
C ILE A 165 12.93 2.10 9.02
N GLU A 166 13.09 2.10 10.36
CA GLU A 166 12.78 0.97 11.21
C GLU A 166 11.34 0.49 11.01
N ARG A 167 10.40 1.43 10.93
CA ARG A 167 8.99 1.08 10.71
C ARG A 167 8.77 0.47 9.33
N ILE A 168 9.40 1.00 8.27
CA ILE A 168 9.26 0.43 6.92
C ILE A 168 9.84 -1.00 6.88
N HIS A 169 10.98 -1.26 7.52
CA HIS A 169 11.52 -2.62 7.59
C HIS A 169 10.62 -3.57 8.41
N GLU A 170 9.99 -3.08 9.47
CA GLU A 170 8.97 -3.85 10.20
C GLU A 170 7.78 -4.18 9.28
N ASP A 171 7.28 -3.22 8.51
CA ASP A 171 6.20 -3.45 7.54
C ASP A 171 6.60 -4.51 6.50
N GLY A 172 7.86 -4.48 6.02
CA GLY A 172 8.45 -5.51 5.16
C GLY A 172 8.48 -6.90 5.79
N ARG A 173 8.89 -7.01 7.05
CA ARG A 173 8.90 -8.28 7.80
C ARG A 173 7.49 -8.83 8.02
N ILE A 174 6.53 -7.97 8.36
CA ILE A 174 5.11 -8.31 8.51
C ILE A 174 4.58 -8.86 7.19
N ALA A 175 4.74 -8.14 6.09
CA ALA A 175 4.26 -8.56 4.78
C ALA A 175 4.91 -9.87 4.32
N SER A 176 6.23 -9.99 4.50
CA SER A 176 6.95 -11.21 4.13
C SER A 176 6.36 -12.44 4.83
N SER A 177 6.13 -12.33 6.14
CA SER A 177 5.59 -13.44 6.95
C SER A 177 4.12 -13.73 6.63
N ALA A 178 3.30 -12.69 6.46
CA ALA A 178 1.87 -12.83 6.18
C ALA A 178 1.60 -13.43 4.80
N LEU A 179 2.39 -13.08 3.78
CA LEU A 179 2.18 -13.56 2.41
C LEU A 179 2.42 -15.08 2.25
N ASP A 180 3.12 -15.73 3.18
CA ASP A 180 3.35 -17.18 3.15
C ASP A 180 2.16 -18.02 3.64
N ILE A 181 1.14 -17.40 4.21
CA ILE A 181 0.00 -18.09 4.81
C ILE A 181 -1.33 -17.74 4.12
N ASN A 182 -2.32 -18.61 4.27
CA ASN A 182 -3.68 -18.31 3.80
C ASN A 182 -4.33 -17.21 4.66
N PRO A 183 -5.15 -16.33 4.08
CA PRO A 183 -5.67 -16.37 2.70
C PRO A 183 -4.77 -15.71 1.65
N TYR A 184 -3.58 -15.24 2.01
CA TYR A 184 -2.72 -14.41 1.13
C TYR A 184 -1.92 -15.23 0.11
N ALA A 185 -1.39 -16.38 0.52
CA ALA A 185 -0.53 -17.23 -0.30
C ALA A 185 -1.16 -17.64 -1.65
N LYS A 186 -2.48 -17.85 -1.67
CA LYS A 186 -3.20 -18.28 -2.89
C LYS A 186 -3.09 -17.29 -4.06
N TYR A 187 -2.77 -16.02 -3.79
CA TYR A 187 -2.66 -14.98 -4.82
C TYR A 187 -1.30 -14.93 -5.51
N GLN A 188 -0.30 -15.67 -5.05
CA GLN A 188 1.03 -15.71 -5.68
C GLN A 188 0.93 -16.14 -7.15
N ASN A 189 0.03 -17.06 -7.47
CA ASN A 189 -0.18 -17.58 -8.83
C ASN A 189 -1.39 -16.95 -9.53
N HIS A 190 -1.82 -15.76 -9.08
CA HIS A 190 -3.01 -15.12 -9.65
C HIS A 190 -2.80 -14.81 -11.14
N PRO A 191 -3.76 -15.12 -12.04
CA PRO A 191 -3.59 -14.93 -13.49
C PRO A 191 -3.18 -13.51 -13.89
N TYR A 192 -3.66 -12.49 -13.16
CA TYR A 192 -3.25 -11.10 -13.39
C TYR A 192 -1.73 -10.88 -13.35
N LEU A 193 -1.01 -11.62 -12.51
CA LEU A 193 0.46 -11.53 -12.40
C LEU A 193 1.18 -12.28 -13.52
N LEU A 194 0.58 -13.38 -14.00
CA LEU A 194 1.23 -14.35 -14.88
C LEU A 194 0.92 -14.16 -16.37
N THR A 195 -0.16 -13.47 -16.71
CA THR A 195 -0.55 -13.25 -18.11
C THR A 195 0.54 -12.44 -18.83
N PRO A 196 1.21 -12.94 -19.87
CA PRO A 196 2.16 -12.15 -20.63
C PRO A 196 1.46 -10.89 -21.17
N LEU A 197 2.09 -9.72 -21.08
CA LEU A 197 1.65 -8.61 -21.91
C LEU A 197 1.80 -9.05 -23.36
N CYS A 198 0.76 -8.90 -24.16
CA CYS A 198 0.78 -9.22 -25.58
C CYS A 198 2.07 -8.62 -26.19
N GLN A 199 2.86 -9.47 -26.86
CA GLN A 199 4.07 -9.04 -27.56
C GLN A 199 3.69 -7.82 -28.38
N LYS A 200 4.42 -6.71 -28.22
CA LYS A 200 4.27 -5.57 -29.12
C LYS A 200 4.43 -6.12 -30.52
N ASP A 201 3.37 -6.06 -31.33
CA ASP A 201 3.44 -6.35 -32.74
C ASP A 201 4.57 -5.47 -33.31
N GLU A 202 5.68 -6.12 -33.68
CA GLU A 202 6.73 -5.48 -34.45
C GLU A 202 6.10 -5.05 -35.78
N ILE A 203 5.98 -3.74 -35.98
CA ILE A 203 5.65 -3.12 -37.28
C ILE A 203 6.95 -2.97 -38.08
#